data_AF-A0AAV5BPW1-F1
#
_entry.id   AF-A0AAV5BPW1-F1
#
_cell.length_a   1.000
_cell.length_b   1.000
_cell.length_c   1.000
_cell.angle_alpha   90.00
_cell.angle_beta   90.00
_cell.angle_gamma   90.00
#
_symmetry.space_group_name_H-M   'P 1'
#
loop_
_entity.id
_entity.type
_entity.pdbx_description
1 polymer ?
#
loop_
_entity_poly.entity_id
_entity_poly.type
_entity_poly.pdbx_seq_one_letter_code
_entity_poly.pdbx_strand_id
1 'polypeptide(L)'
;MAVVTEADDTGISPLLPVCKTVGGGSYYFDVQFCLSALGSDDRSLNAERYRDFSAIAVELVTANATSTAAKIDGLIRGGRGGNNDEAMKRCLRSCQVLYRGILQRQPGCAAAMKDGKFSDATASLEKSATAAKECEGGFGRSNVTSPVLAEDDCVFKLAKLAVALLRFAY
;
A
#
# COMPACT_ATOMS: atom_id res chain seq x y z
N MET A 1 23.47 -31.40 25.98
CA MET A 1 23.78 -31.14 24.56
C MET A 1 22.51 -30.67 23.88
N ALA A 2 22.43 -29.39 23.56
CA ALA A 2 21.45 -28.82 22.64
C ALA A 2 22.23 -27.83 21.79
N VAL A 3 22.25 -28.08 20.48
CA VAL A 3 23.02 -27.34 19.50
C VAL A 3 22.39 -25.96 19.37
N VAL A 4 23.16 -24.93 19.72
CA VAL A 4 22.85 -23.56 19.33
C VAL A 4 23.21 -23.49 17.85
N THR A 5 22.23 -23.60 16.97
CA THR A 5 22.47 -23.37 15.53
C THR A 5 22.70 -21.89 15.34
N GLU A 6 23.90 -21.61 14.87
CA GLU A 6 24.51 -20.31 14.66
C GLU A 6 23.67 -19.50 13.67
N ALA A 7 23.34 -18.26 14.03
CA ALA A 7 22.90 -17.26 13.06
C ALA A 7 24.12 -16.92 12.20
N ASP A 8 24.08 -17.30 10.92
CA ASP A 8 25.10 -16.94 9.94
C ASP A 8 25.06 -15.43 9.71
N ASP A 9 26.04 -14.74 10.29
CA ASP A 9 26.29 -13.31 10.16
C ASP A 9 27.07 -13.02 8.87
N THR A 10 26.35 -13.04 7.75
CA THR A 10 26.72 -12.31 6.52
C THR A 10 25.60 -11.35 6.10
N GLY A 11 24.82 -10.89 7.09
CA GLY A 11 23.42 -10.44 7.03
C GLY A 11 23.05 -9.29 6.10
N ILE A 12 23.19 -9.48 4.79
CA ILE A 12 22.43 -8.68 3.82
C ILE A 12 21.00 -9.20 3.86
N SER A 13 20.09 -8.40 4.44
CA SER A 13 18.65 -8.67 4.40
C SER A 13 18.24 -9.11 2.99
N PRO A 14 17.49 -10.23 2.82
CA PRO A 14 17.03 -10.68 1.51
C PRO A 14 16.22 -9.61 0.77
N LEU A 15 15.72 -8.62 1.50
CA LEU A 15 15.01 -7.47 0.98
C LEU A 15 15.93 -6.48 0.26
N LEU A 16 17.21 -6.34 0.63
CA LEU A 16 18.07 -5.30 0.09
C LEU A 16 18.30 -5.44 -1.42
N PRO A 17 18.65 -6.63 -1.97
CA PRO A 17 18.76 -6.80 -3.42
C PRO A 17 17.44 -6.54 -4.15
N VAL A 18 16.32 -7.02 -3.60
CA VAL A 18 14.97 -6.83 -4.15
C VAL A 18 14.62 -5.35 -4.18
N CYS A 19 14.75 -4.65 -3.06
CA CYS A 19 14.43 -3.24 -2.91
C CYS A 19 15.37 -2.32 -3.69
N LYS A 20 16.64 -2.67 -3.87
CA LYS A 20 17.52 -1.96 -4.81
C LYS A 20 17.02 -2.08 -6.25
N THR A 21 16.55 -3.27 -6.64
CA THR A 21 16.03 -3.53 -7.98
C THR A 21 14.75 -2.74 -8.26
N VAL A 22 13.76 -2.83 -7.37
CA VAL A 22 12.45 -2.18 -7.61
C VAL A 22 12.40 -0.72 -7.18
N GLY A 23 13.17 -0.33 -6.16
CA GLY A 23 13.19 1.03 -5.60
C GLY A 23 14.27 1.93 -6.19
N GLY A 24 15.38 1.38 -6.70
CA GLY A 24 16.50 2.18 -7.22
C GLY A 24 16.18 3.00 -8.47
N GLY A 25 15.16 2.59 -9.25
CA GLY A 25 14.69 3.30 -10.45
C GLY A 25 13.23 3.75 -10.39
N SER A 26 12.59 3.68 -9.21
CA SER A 26 11.18 4.05 -9.05
C SER A 26 11.03 5.55 -8.83
N TYR A 27 10.09 6.18 -9.54
CA TYR A 27 9.68 7.57 -9.30
C TYR A 27 8.71 7.73 -8.12
N TYR A 28 8.22 6.62 -7.56
CA TYR A 28 7.10 6.62 -6.62
C TYR A 28 7.52 6.35 -5.17
N PHE A 29 8.52 5.51 -4.98
CA PHE A 29 9.03 5.10 -3.67
C PHE A 29 10.53 4.82 -3.80
N ASP A 30 11.26 4.97 -2.70
CA ASP A 30 12.70 4.70 -2.68
C ASP A 30 13.00 3.32 -2.06
N VAL A 31 14.29 2.98 -2.04
CA VAL A 31 14.79 1.73 -1.44
C VAL A 31 14.41 1.64 0.05
N GLN A 32 14.41 2.76 0.78
CA GLN A 32 14.12 2.78 2.22
C GLN A 32 12.66 2.49 2.52
N PHE A 33 11.74 3.04 1.72
CA PHE A 33 10.33 2.73 1.80
C PHE A 33 10.09 1.24 1.53
N CYS A 34 10.72 0.69 0.49
CA CYS A 34 10.60 -0.73 0.18
C CYS A 34 11.09 -1.62 1.34
N LEU A 35 12.27 -1.32 1.89
CA LEU A 35 12.83 -2.06 3.03
C LEU A 35 11.92 -1.98 4.25
N SER A 36 11.41 -0.78 4.56
CA SER A 36 10.52 -0.57 5.71
C SER A 36 9.18 -1.28 5.54
N ALA A 37 8.59 -1.20 4.35
CA ALA A 37 7.30 -1.82 4.05
C ALA A 37 7.40 -3.35 4.13
N LEU A 38 8.30 -3.97 3.36
CA LEU A 38 8.45 -5.43 3.36
C LEU A 38 9.00 -5.93 4.70
N GLY A 39 9.91 -5.18 5.33
CA GLY A 39 10.48 -5.52 6.63
C GLY A 39 9.50 -5.43 7.80
N SER A 40 8.33 -4.83 7.61
CA SER A 40 7.25 -4.85 8.62
C SER A 40 6.50 -6.18 8.70
N ASP A 41 6.77 -7.09 7.78
CA ASP A 41 6.14 -8.41 7.71
C ASP A 41 7.21 -9.51 7.67
N ASP A 42 7.26 -10.33 8.73
CA ASP A 42 8.26 -11.39 8.89
C ASP A 42 8.20 -12.44 7.78
N ARG A 43 7.06 -12.58 7.07
CA ARG A 43 6.95 -13.49 5.93
C ARG A 43 7.89 -13.10 4.79
N SER A 44 8.30 -11.85 4.71
CA SER A 44 9.26 -11.37 3.73
C SER A 44 10.64 -12.02 3.89
N LEU A 45 10.97 -12.58 5.06
CA LEU A 45 12.22 -13.31 5.29
C LEU A 45 12.24 -14.67 4.58
N ASN A 46 11.07 -15.25 4.33
CA ASN A 46 10.90 -16.55 3.68
C ASN A 46 10.44 -16.42 2.21
N ALA A 47 10.31 -15.19 1.70
CA ALA A 47 9.91 -14.94 0.33
C ALA A 47 11.10 -15.17 -0.61
N GLU A 48 10.92 -16.04 -1.61
CA GLU A 48 11.99 -16.42 -2.53
C GLU A 48 11.89 -15.70 -3.87
N ARG A 49 10.68 -15.37 -4.31
CA ARG A 49 10.43 -14.75 -5.62
C ARG A 49 9.73 -13.41 -5.47
N TYR A 50 9.91 -12.56 -6.48
CA TYR A 50 9.24 -11.26 -6.58
C TYR A 50 7.71 -11.32 -6.40
N ARG A 51 7.06 -12.40 -6.86
CA ARG A 51 5.62 -12.59 -6.65
C ARG A 51 5.23 -12.79 -5.19
N ASP A 52 6.11 -13.39 -4.39
CA ASP A 52 5.88 -13.66 -2.97
C ASP A 52 5.96 -12.32 -2.20
N PHE A 53 6.98 -11.49 -2.47
CA PHE A 53 7.06 -10.11 -1.98
C PHE A 53 5.87 -9.26 -2.45
N SER A 54 5.43 -9.42 -3.69
CA SER A 54 4.28 -8.68 -4.19
C SER A 54 2.99 -9.08 -3.49
N ALA A 55 2.81 -10.36 -3.14
CA ALA A 55 1.65 -10.80 -2.37
C ALA A 55 1.64 -10.14 -0.99
N ILE A 56 2.80 -10.07 -0.32
CA ILE A 56 2.94 -9.36 0.96
C ILE A 56 2.60 -7.87 0.79
N ALA A 57 3.11 -7.21 -0.27
CA ALA A 57 2.78 -5.81 -0.55
C ALA A 57 1.28 -5.59 -0.80
N VAL A 58 0.58 -6.51 -1.49
CA VAL A 58 -0.88 -6.46 -1.69
C VAL A 58 -1.63 -6.55 -0.34
N GLU A 59 -1.17 -7.41 0.56
CA GLU A 59 -1.74 -7.52 1.90
C GLU A 59 -1.49 -6.26 2.73
N LEU A 60 -0.31 -5.65 2.62
CA LEU A 60 -0.02 -4.34 3.23
C LEU A 60 -0.92 -3.23 2.66
N VAL A 61 -1.18 -3.20 1.35
CA VAL A 61 -2.16 -2.26 0.76
C VAL A 61 -3.53 -2.47 1.40
N THR A 62 -3.95 -3.73 1.56
CA THR A 62 -5.25 -4.07 2.15
C THR A 62 -5.33 -3.60 3.60
N ALA A 63 -4.34 -3.94 4.42
CA ALA A 63 -4.29 -3.57 5.83
C ALA A 63 -4.28 -2.04 6.04
N ASN A 64 -3.43 -1.33 5.29
CA ASN A 64 -3.36 0.13 5.36
C ASN A 64 -4.67 0.77 4.86
N ALA A 65 -5.24 0.28 3.75
CA ALA A 65 -6.52 0.79 3.26
C ALA A 65 -7.68 0.56 4.25
N THR A 66 -7.70 -0.57 4.95
CA THR A 66 -8.68 -0.83 6.02
C THR A 66 -8.51 0.15 7.18
N SER A 67 -7.27 0.37 7.63
CA SER A 67 -6.97 1.33 8.70
C SER A 67 -7.38 2.75 8.31
N THR A 68 -7.04 3.19 7.09
CA THR A 68 -7.41 4.53 6.60
C THR A 68 -8.91 4.69 6.47
N ALA A 69 -9.63 3.70 5.95
CA ALA A 69 -11.08 3.73 5.87
C ALA A 69 -11.73 3.88 7.26
N ALA A 70 -11.18 3.20 8.27
CA ALA A 70 -11.65 3.32 9.65
C ALA A 70 -11.35 4.71 10.25
N LYS A 71 -10.15 5.27 9.97
CA LYS A 71 -9.78 6.64 10.35
C LYS A 71 -10.74 7.65 9.74
N ILE A 72 -11.02 7.55 8.44
CA ILE A 72 -11.98 8.40 7.72
C ILE A 72 -13.37 8.31 8.36
N ASP A 73 -13.87 7.11 8.66
CA ASP A 73 -15.17 6.94 9.34
C ASP A 73 -15.19 7.56 10.75
N GLY A 74 -14.06 7.54 11.47
CA GLY A 74 -13.88 8.28 12.72
C GLY A 74 -14.00 9.79 12.54
N LEU A 75 -13.30 10.33 11.55
CA LEU A 75 -13.30 11.76 11.22
C LEU A 75 -14.69 12.26 10.78
N ILE A 76 -15.41 11.47 9.98
CA ILE A 76 -16.79 11.79 9.56
C ILE A 76 -17.73 11.92 10.78
N ARG A 77 -17.58 11.04 11.77
CA ARG A 77 -18.41 11.04 12.99
C ARG A 77 -18.05 12.15 13.97
N GLY A 78 -16.77 12.56 13.99
CA GLY A 78 -16.24 13.54 14.96
C GLY A 78 -16.40 15.02 14.57
N GLY A 79 -16.90 15.34 13.38
CA GLY A 79 -16.93 16.71 12.86
C GLY A 79 -17.79 17.69 13.67
N ARG A 80 -17.30 18.92 13.88
CA ARG A 80 -18.07 20.05 14.40
C ARG A 80 -18.81 20.78 13.26
N GLY A 81 -19.49 21.89 13.56
CA GLY A 81 -20.31 22.65 12.60
C GLY A 81 -19.61 23.89 12.04
N GLY A 82 -19.72 24.09 10.72
CA GLY A 82 -19.20 25.26 9.99
C GLY A 82 -18.97 24.93 8.50
N ASN A 83 -18.78 25.94 7.64
CA ASN A 83 -18.58 25.71 6.19
C ASN A 83 -17.32 24.88 5.86
N ASN A 84 -16.21 25.13 6.56
CA ASN A 84 -14.99 24.32 6.41
C ASN A 84 -15.21 22.87 6.87
N ASP A 85 -16.05 22.66 7.89
CA ASP A 85 -16.41 21.33 8.36
C ASP A 85 -17.29 20.58 7.35
N GLU A 86 -18.18 21.28 6.63
CA GLU A 86 -18.98 20.66 5.57
C GLU A 86 -18.15 20.31 4.32
N ALA A 87 -17.21 21.18 3.91
CA ALA A 87 -16.25 20.87 2.86
C ALA A 87 -15.38 19.67 3.25
N MET A 88 -14.85 19.65 4.48
CA MET A 88 -14.09 18.54 5.05
C MET A 88 -14.91 17.24 5.04
N LYS A 89 -16.15 17.25 5.55
CA LYS A 89 -17.02 16.07 5.57
C LYS A 89 -17.31 15.54 4.17
N ARG A 90 -17.50 16.43 3.19
CA ARG A 90 -17.70 16.04 1.79
C ARG A 90 -16.46 15.36 1.22
N CYS A 91 -15.27 15.92 1.44
CA CYS A 91 -14.01 15.30 1.03
C CYS A 91 -13.84 13.91 1.68
N LEU A 92 -14.03 13.82 2.99
CA LEU A 92 -13.94 12.56 3.74
C LEU A 92 -14.91 11.49 3.21
N ARG A 93 -16.16 11.85 2.91
CA ARG A 93 -17.13 10.90 2.32
C ARG A 93 -16.69 10.43 0.92
N SER A 94 -16.17 11.33 0.10
CA SER A 94 -15.63 10.98 -1.22
C SER A 94 -14.44 10.02 -1.09
N CYS A 95 -13.51 10.31 -0.19
CA CYS A 95 -12.39 9.43 0.14
C CYS A 95 -12.87 8.06 0.62
N GLN A 96 -13.91 8.02 1.46
CA GLN A 96 -14.43 6.75 1.96
C GLN A 96 -14.98 5.85 0.84
N VAL A 97 -15.60 6.43 -0.19
CA VAL A 97 -16.03 5.69 -1.38
C VAL A 97 -14.82 5.11 -2.13
N LEU A 98 -13.76 5.91 -2.30
CA LEU A 98 -12.53 5.48 -2.97
C LEU A 98 -11.86 4.33 -2.21
N TYR A 99 -11.72 4.44 -0.89
CA TYR A 99 -11.13 3.41 -0.04
C TYR A 99 -11.95 2.11 0.00
N ARG A 100 -13.29 2.19 0.04
CA ARG A 100 -14.14 1.02 -0.14
C ARG A 100 -13.93 0.37 -1.50
N GLY A 101 -13.74 1.17 -2.55
CA GLY A 101 -13.40 0.69 -3.89
C GLY A 101 -12.04 -0.02 -3.95
N ILE A 102 -11.03 0.46 -3.19
CA ILE A 102 -9.75 -0.24 -3.02
C ILE A 102 -9.99 -1.63 -2.42
N LEU A 103 -10.68 -1.68 -1.28
CA LEU A 103 -10.93 -2.93 -0.54
C LEU A 103 -11.75 -3.94 -1.35
N GLN A 104 -12.76 -3.49 -2.10
CA GLN A 104 -13.55 -4.35 -2.99
C GLN A 104 -12.71 -5.02 -4.08
N ARG A 105 -11.62 -4.38 -4.52
CA ARG A 105 -10.72 -4.91 -5.57
C ARG A 105 -9.70 -5.91 -5.04
N GLN A 106 -9.43 -5.93 -3.74
CA GLN A 106 -8.34 -6.74 -3.17
C GLN A 106 -8.53 -8.25 -3.30
N PRO A 107 -9.73 -8.83 -3.04
CA PRO A 107 -9.93 -10.27 -3.25
C PRO A 107 -9.66 -10.72 -4.70
N GLY A 108 -10.12 -9.91 -5.67
CA GLY A 108 -9.86 -10.16 -7.10
C GLY A 108 -8.39 -10.00 -7.46
N CYS A 109 -7.69 -9.03 -6.87
CA CYS A 109 -6.24 -8.88 -7.04
C CYS A 109 -5.48 -10.11 -6.52
N ALA A 110 -5.80 -10.56 -5.31
CA ALA A 110 -5.17 -11.75 -4.71
C ALA A 110 -5.46 -13.03 -5.52
N ALA A 111 -6.68 -13.18 -6.06
CA ALA A 111 -7.01 -14.29 -6.96
C ALA A 111 -6.21 -14.22 -8.27
N ALA A 112 -6.13 -13.05 -8.89
CA ALA A 112 -5.34 -12.85 -10.11
C ALA A 112 -3.86 -13.17 -9.90
N MET A 113 -3.29 -12.79 -8.75
CA MET A 113 -1.92 -13.15 -8.35
C MET A 113 -1.71 -14.67 -8.28
N LYS A 114 -2.64 -15.39 -7.67
CA LYS A 114 -2.59 -16.86 -7.53
C LYS A 114 -2.73 -17.58 -8.88
N ASP A 115 -3.58 -17.06 -9.75
CA ASP A 115 -3.84 -17.61 -11.08
C ASP A 115 -2.76 -17.23 -12.12
N GLY A 116 -1.74 -16.45 -11.75
CA GLY A 116 -0.73 -15.95 -12.69
C GLY A 116 -1.24 -14.87 -13.66
N LYS A 117 -2.42 -14.30 -13.41
CA LYS A 117 -3.01 -13.20 -14.19
C LYS A 117 -2.42 -11.86 -13.76
N PHE A 118 -1.10 -11.71 -13.92
CA PHE A 118 -0.36 -10.56 -13.38
C PHE A 118 -0.75 -9.22 -14.01
N SER A 119 -1.23 -9.21 -15.25
CA SER A 119 -1.79 -8.01 -15.89
C SER A 119 -3.05 -7.51 -15.17
N ASP A 120 -3.94 -8.42 -14.76
CA ASP A 120 -5.17 -8.08 -14.04
C ASP A 120 -4.86 -7.58 -12.62
N ALA A 121 -3.91 -8.25 -11.93
CA ALA A 121 -3.41 -7.81 -10.63
C ALA A 121 -2.78 -6.41 -10.72
N THR A 122 -1.94 -6.18 -11.73
CA THR A 122 -1.31 -4.87 -11.99
C THR A 122 -2.36 -3.79 -12.23
N ALA A 123 -3.36 -4.06 -13.09
CA ALA A 123 -4.44 -3.11 -13.34
C ALA A 123 -5.27 -2.80 -12.08
N SER A 124 -5.49 -3.80 -11.23
CA SER A 124 -6.18 -3.63 -9.94
C SER A 124 -5.39 -2.73 -8.98
N LEU A 125 -4.09 -2.95 -8.87
CA LEU A 125 -3.18 -2.18 -8.01
C LEU A 125 -2.99 -0.75 -8.50
N GLU A 126 -2.87 -0.54 -9.81
CA GLU A 126 -2.80 0.80 -10.40
C GLU A 126 -4.09 1.60 -10.10
N LYS A 127 -5.26 0.96 -10.20
CA LYS A 127 -6.52 1.58 -9.75
C LYS A 127 -6.53 1.89 -8.25
N SER A 128 -5.87 1.08 -7.42
CA SER A 128 -5.73 1.37 -5.97
C SER A 128 -4.86 2.60 -5.73
N ALA A 129 -3.73 2.68 -6.42
CA ALA A 129 -2.83 3.83 -6.35
C ALA A 129 -3.55 5.12 -6.79
N THR A 130 -4.27 5.08 -7.92
CA THR A 130 -5.06 6.22 -8.41
C THR A 130 -6.13 6.64 -7.40
N ALA A 131 -6.88 5.69 -6.83
CA ALA A 131 -7.91 6.00 -5.84
C ALA A 131 -7.35 6.71 -4.60
N ALA A 132 -6.17 6.31 -4.11
CA ALA A 132 -5.50 7.01 -3.01
C ALA A 132 -5.10 8.44 -3.39
N LYS A 133 -4.54 8.67 -4.59
CA LYS A 133 -4.23 10.03 -5.07
C LYS A 133 -5.47 10.88 -5.33
N GLU A 134 -6.57 10.28 -5.77
CA GLU A 134 -7.83 10.99 -6.00
C GLU A 134 -8.46 11.50 -4.70
N CYS A 135 -8.28 10.76 -3.59
CA CYS A 135 -8.69 11.20 -2.26
C CYS A 135 -7.94 12.48 -1.86
N GLU A 136 -6.60 12.47 -1.88
CA GLU A 136 -5.79 13.68 -1.66
C GLU A 136 -6.13 14.84 -2.60
N GLY A 137 -6.32 14.53 -3.89
CA GLY A 137 -6.74 15.54 -4.86
C GLY A 137 -8.09 16.18 -4.52
N GLY A 138 -8.99 15.44 -3.86
CA GLY A 138 -10.29 15.94 -3.39
C GLY A 138 -10.17 17.00 -2.29
N PHE A 139 -9.24 16.80 -1.35
CA PHE A 139 -8.93 17.80 -0.31
C PHE A 139 -8.29 19.05 -0.92
N GLY A 140 -7.29 18.87 -1.80
CA GLY A 140 -6.61 19.97 -2.47
C GLY A 140 -7.55 20.85 -3.31
N ARG A 141 -8.44 20.25 -4.11
CA ARG A 141 -9.44 21.00 -4.90
C ARG A 141 -10.46 21.75 -4.04
N SER A 142 -10.64 21.35 -2.79
CA SER A 142 -11.57 21.97 -1.86
C SER A 142 -10.90 22.98 -0.93
N ASN A 143 -9.58 23.23 -1.09
CA ASN A 143 -8.76 24.05 -0.20
C ASN A 143 -8.85 23.64 1.27
N VAL A 144 -9.00 22.33 1.53
CA VAL A 144 -9.02 21.74 2.87
C VAL A 144 -7.73 20.96 3.09
N THR A 145 -7.12 21.10 4.27
CA THR A 145 -5.93 20.29 4.62
C THR A 145 -6.34 18.84 4.83
N SER A 146 -5.72 17.91 4.09
CA SER A 146 -6.03 16.48 4.24
C SER A 146 -5.60 15.97 5.63
N PRO A 147 -6.51 15.37 6.41
CA PRO A 147 -6.17 14.69 7.66
C PRO A 147 -5.60 13.27 7.42
N VAL A 148 -5.54 12.81 6.17
CA VAL A 148 -5.13 11.45 5.78
C VAL A 148 -3.98 11.42 4.76
N LEU A 149 -3.27 12.55 4.57
CA LEU A 149 -2.19 12.70 3.59
C LEU A 149 -1.11 11.61 3.68
N ALA A 150 -0.67 11.29 4.90
CA ALA A 150 0.35 10.28 5.11
C ALA A 150 -0.16 8.88 4.77
N GLU A 151 -1.41 8.58 5.13
CA GLU A 151 -2.05 7.31 4.83
C GLU A 151 -2.27 7.10 3.33
N ASP A 152 -2.75 8.13 2.62
CA ASP A 152 -2.96 8.08 1.17
C ASP A 152 -1.64 7.89 0.42
N ASP A 153 -0.57 8.58 0.84
CA ASP A 153 0.76 8.40 0.26
C ASP A 153 1.32 7.00 0.53
N CYS A 154 1.10 6.46 1.74
CA CYS A 154 1.49 5.09 2.08
C CYS A 154 0.79 4.06 1.18
N VAL A 155 -0.55 4.13 1.06
CA VAL A 155 -1.33 3.20 0.23
C VAL A 155 -0.96 3.32 -1.24
N PHE A 156 -0.72 4.54 -1.75
CA PHE A 156 -0.22 4.78 -3.09
C PHE A 156 1.13 4.09 -3.32
N LYS A 157 2.11 4.32 -2.42
CA LYS A 157 3.46 3.76 -2.54
C LYS A 157 3.47 2.24 -2.40
N LEU A 158 2.68 1.68 -1.48
CA LEU A 158 2.52 0.23 -1.34
C LEU A 158 1.94 -0.40 -2.61
N ALA A 159 0.92 0.22 -3.22
CA ALA A 159 0.35 -0.27 -4.48
C ALA A 159 1.37 -0.20 -5.63
N LYS A 160 2.16 0.88 -5.71
CA LYS A 160 3.25 1.01 -6.69
C LYS A 160 4.39 0.01 -6.45
N LEU A 161 4.70 -0.27 -5.19
CA LEU A 161 5.68 -1.29 -4.80
C LEU A 161 5.22 -2.68 -5.27
N ALA A 162 3.97 -3.05 -5.01
CA ALA A 162 3.39 -4.31 -5.49
C ALA A 162 3.45 -4.43 -7.03
N VAL A 163 3.08 -3.36 -7.76
CA VAL A 163 3.21 -3.32 -9.23
C VAL A 163 4.67 -3.48 -9.68
N ALA A 164 5.61 -2.81 -9.02
CA ALA A 164 7.01 -2.89 -9.39
C ALA A 164 7.56 -4.31 -9.17
N LEU A 165 7.20 -4.98 -8.08
CA LEU A 165 7.57 -6.37 -7.80
C LEU A 165 6.97 -7.32 -8.86
N LEU A 166 5.70 -7.14 -9.22
CA LEU A 166 5.04 -7.95 -10.25
C LEU A 166 5.74 -7.94 -11.60
N ARG A 167 6.36 -6.82 -12.00
CA ARG A 167 7.10 -6.72 -13.27
C ARG A 167 8.31 -7.64 -13.36
N PHE A 168 8.79 -8.17 -12.22
CA PHE A 168 9.88 -9.14 -12.15
C PHE A 168 9.38 -10.56 -11.83
N ALA A 169 8.05 -10.79 -11.86
CA ALA A 169 7.45 -12.09 -11.59
C ALA A 169 7.24 -12.96 -12.84
N TYR A 170 7.47 -12.41 -14.04
CA TYR A 170 7.30 -13.08 -15.34
C TYR A 170 8.26 -12.51 -16.39
#